data_AF-A0A5J9WBQ2-F1
#
_entry.id   AF-A0A5J9WBQ2-F1
#
_cell.length_a   1.000
_cell.length_b   1.000
_cell.length_c   1.000
_cell.angle_alpha   90.00
_cell.angle_beta   90.00
_cell.angle_gamma   90.00
#
_symmetry.space_group_name_H-M   'P 1'
#
loop_
_entity.id
_entity.type
_entity.pdbx_description
1 polymer ?
#
loop_
_entity_poly.entity_id
_entity_poly.type
_entity_poly.pdbx_seq_one_letter_code
_entity_poly.pdbx_strand_id
1 'polypeptide(L)'
;MCVSPAGGLAPAATEQIAPFEDGQYVRLVNRGRGGYLFADETGRGVSVDRRRGMVNTAWAVQILRTPTAAHVLLRGAYGRYLAVTNHAPPRPGHVGFYVAQCVFEYPDDHHIEWWTAPGNRGSVLLLHGTAGGLRALRANGRYQWWKTGVTAEAVNFSRITSMMEWEVEVIPMTVERPPYQLRPPSAAIQWHEGCQEEVDITFARADNNGSFERQGWTCMTFNGRSLTQLGNEIADQMGRGGEEFKDMTLFVIGGQLGQPTPLLTDLPLRDDPVTIVVFRVGTPEGTFSILLLELGNRSAVVVAFNHILHDGHDALRFPDLAAE
;
A
#
# COMPACT_ATOMS: atom_id res chain seq x y z
N MET A 1 -35.92 17.33 41.88
CA MET A 1 -34.72 17.63 41.06
C MET A 1 -34.37 16.35 40.33
N CYS A 2 -34.64 16.30 39.04
CA CYS A 2 -34.39 15.12 38.22
C CYS A 2 -32.94 15.17 37.75
N VAL A 3 -32.21 14.07 37.96
CA VAL A 3 -30.82 13.89 37.54
C VAL A 3 -30.82 13.48 36.07
N SER A 4 -30.20 14.29 35.20
CA SER A 4 -29.96 13.93 33.80
C SER A 4 -28.85 12.87 33.71
N PRO A 5 -29.01 11.81 32.90
CA PRO A 5 -27.92 10.87 32.66
C PRO A 5 -26.93 11.43 31.63
N ALA A 6 -25.66 11.10 31.83
CA ALA A 6 -24.54 11.43 30.99
C ALA A 6 -24.79 11.04 29.52
N GLY A 7 -24.56 11.98 28.60
CA GLY A 7 -24.53 11.71 27.18
C GLY A 7 -23.34 10.81 26.87
N GLY A 8 -23.63 9.55 26.54
CA GLY A 8 -22.67 8.66 25.90
C GLY A 8 -22.26 9.28 24.56
N LEU A 9 -20.98 9.58 24.42
CA LEU A 9 -20.38 10.02 23.17
C LEU A 9 -20.55 8.88 22.15
N ALA A 10 -21.32 9.11 21.09
CA ALA A 10 -21.40 8.18 19.97
C ALA A 10 -19.99 8.04 19.35
N PRO A 11 -19.55 6.82 18.97
CA PRO A 11 -18.29 6.66 18.22
C PRO A 11 -18.40 7.49 16.94
N ALA A 12 -17.36 8.28 16.63
CA ALA A 12 -17.41 9.10 15.44
C ALA A 12 -17.41 8.19 14.19
N ALA A 13 -18.19 8.63 13.21
CA ALA A 13 -18.65 7.77 12.14
C ALA A 13 -17.49 7.53 11.17
N THR A 14 -16.92 6.32 11.19
CA THR A 14 -15.93 5.88 10.19
C THR A 14 -16.45 6.20 8.80
N GLU A 15 -15.67 6.94 8.01
CA GLU A 15 -16.07 7.30 6.66
C GLU A 15 -16.11 6.07 5.75
N GLN A 16 -17.14 5.96 4.91
CA GLN A 16 -17.32 4.80 4.03
C GLN A 16 -17.71 5.20 2.61
N ILE A 17 -17.16 4.48 1.63
CA ILE A 17 -17.60 4.43 0.24
C ILE A 17 -17.68 2.95 -0.11
N ALA A 18 -18.85 2.33 0.07
CA ALA A 18 -19.01 0.89 -0.06
C ALA A 18 -18.36 0.35 -1.37
N PRO A 19 -17.52 -0.69 -1.30
CA PRO A 19 -17.24 -1.56 -0.14
C PRO A 19 -16.04 -1.14 0.75
N PHE A 20 -15.58 0.10 0.65
CA PHE A 20 -14.39 0.61 1.34
C PHE A 20 -14.72 1.44 2.58
N GLU A 21 -13.90 1.28 3.61
CA GLU A 21 -13.90 2.10 4.83
C GLU A 21 -12.55 2.79 5.01
N ASP A 22 -12.52 4.02 5.52
CA ASP A 22 -11.26 4.75 5.70
C ASP A 22 -10.32 4.02 6.67
N GLY A 23 -9.04 3.96 6.33
CA GLY A 23 -8.01 3.24 7.10
C GLY A 23 -8.02 1.72 6.92
N GLN A 24 -9.03 1.15 6.26
CA GLN A 24 -9.13 -0.30 6.04
C GLN A 24 -8.01 -0.80 5.11
N TYR A 25 -7.57 -2.04 5.32
CA TYR A 25 -6.70 -2.73 4.37
C TYR A 25 -7.49 -3.74 3.56
N VAL A 26 -7.26 -3.78 2.26
CA VAL A 26 -7.98 -4.63 1.33
C VAL A 26 -7.04 -5.32 0.35
N ARG A 27 -7.49 -6.44 -0.20
CA ARG A 27 -6.99 -7.01 -1.45
C ARG A 27 -8.06 -6.87 -2.52
N LEU A 28 -7.62 -6.63 -3.75
CA LEU A 28 -8.51 -6.47 -4.90
C LEU A 28 -8.31 -7.64 -5.85
N VAL A 29 -9.28 -8.54 -5.94
CA VAL A 29 -9.21 -9.73 -6.80
C VAL A 29 -9.85 -9.42 -8.15
N ASN A 30 -9.13 -9.62 -9.25
CA ASN A 30 -9.73 -9.39 -10.57
C ASN A 30 -10.70 -10.51 -10.94
N ARG A 31 -11.96 -10.19 -11.26
CA ARG A 31 -12.98 -11.21 -11.57
C ARG A 31 -12.71 -11.97 -12.86
N GLY A 32 -12.19 -11.30 -13.88
CA GLY A 32 -12.00 -11.88 -15.21
C GLY A 32 -10.72 -12.70 -15.35
N ARG A 33 -9.66 -12.30 -14.64
CA ARG A 33 -8.33 -12.94 -14.68
C ARG A 33 -8.04 -13.82 -13.47
N GLY A 34 -8.70 -13.58 -12.35
CA GLY A 34 -8.26 -14.03 -11.03
C GLY A 34 -7.00 -13.29 -10.57
N GLY A 35 -6.54 -13.61 -9.37
CA GLY A 35 -5.37 -12.98 -8.76
C GLY A 35 -5.64 -11.57 -8.24
N TYR A 36 -4.66 -11.02 -7.55
CA TYR A 36 -4.75 -9.81 -6.74
C TYR A 36 -4.01 -8.65 -7.39
N LEU A 37 -4.58 -7.45 -7.28
CA LEU A 37 -3.89 -6.21 -7.63
C LEU A 37 -2.57 -6.14 -6.85
N PHE A 38 -1.46 -6.05 -7.57
CA PHE A 38 -0.13 -6.18 -7.02
C PHE A 38 0.68 -4.91 -7.28
N ALA A 39 1.18 -4.31 -6.21
CA ALA A 39 2.19 -3.25 -6.25
C ALA A 39 3.53 -3.85 -6.66
N ASP A 40 3.96 -3.69 -7.91
CA ASP A 40 5.20 -4.33 -8.39
C ASP A 40 6.40 -3.90 -7.55
N GLU A 41 7.31 -4.86 -7.29
CA GLU A 41 8.58 -4.63 -6.58
C GLU A 41 9.51 -3.63 -7.29
N THR A 42 9.20 -3.31 -8.56
CA THR A 42 9.80 -2.21 -9.31
C THR A 42 9.45 -0.83 -8.72
N GLY A 43 8.62 -0.74 -7.69
CA GLY A 43 8.20 0.52 -7.06
C GLY A 43 7.26 1.37 -7.90
N ARG A 44 7.15 1.18 -9.22
CA ARG A 44 6.26 1.95 -10.12
C ARG A 44 5.18 1.11 -10.78
N GLY A 45 5.48 -0.12 -11.18
CA GLY A 45 4.53 -0.95 -11.92
C GLY A 45 3.35 -1.41 -11.07
N VAL A 46 2.23 -1.71 -11.74
CA VAL A 46 1.10 -2.38 -11.13
C VAL A 46 0.72 -3.56 -12.02
N SER A 47 0.55 -4.73 -11.40
CA SER A 47 0.22 -5.97 -12.10
C SER A 47 -0.84 -6.77 -11.33
N VAL A 48 -1.11 -7.98 -11.80
CA VAL A 48 -1.89 -8.96 -11.05
C VAL A 48 -1.02 -10.16 -10.76
N ASP A 49 -0.99 -10.55 -9.49
CA ASP A 49 -0.25 -11.70 -8.96
C ASP A 49 -1.22 -12.71 -8.32
N ARG A 50 -0.90 -14.00 -8.35
CA ARG A 50 -1.75 -15.05 -7.76
C ARG A 50 -1.47 -15.30 -6.28
N ARG A 51 -0.32 -14.84 -5.78
CA ARG A 51 0.14 -15.05 -4.41
C ARG A 51 -0.59 -14.09 -3.46
N ARG A 52 -1.68 -14.58 -2.84
CA ARG A 52 -2.48 -13.83 -1.86
C ARG A 52 -1.65 -13.28 -0.69
N GLY A 53 -0.69 -14.06 -0.20
CA GLY A 53 0.08 -13.75 1.01
C GLY A 53 1.08 -12.60 0.86
N MET A 54 1.28 -12.05 -0.33
CA MET A 54 2.30 -11.00 -0.50
C MET A 54 1.83 -9.68 0.09
N VAL A 55 2.67 -8.98 0.86
CA VAL A 55 2.39 -7.61 1.34
C VAL A 55 2.06 -6.65 0.19
N ASN A 56 2.64 -6.86 -0.98
CA ASN A 56 2.38 -6.12 -2.22
C ASN A 56 0.96 -6.28 -2.78
N THR A 57 0.17 -7.24 -2.29
CA THR A 57 -1.26 -7.37 -2.62
C THR A 57 -2.18 -6.62 -1.69
N ALA A 58 -1.66 -6.14 -0.55
CA ALA A 58 -2.41 -5.37 0.42
C ALA A 58 -2.37 -3.88 0.05
N TRP A 59 -3.55 -3.27 0.00
CA TRP A 59 -3.73 -1.85 -0.27
C TRP A 59 -4.45 -1.22 0.92
N ALA A 60 -3.85 -0.19 1.50
CA ALA A 60 -4.52 0.64 2.49
C ALA A 60 -5.46 1.61 1.78
N VAL A 61 -6.69 1.69 2.27
CA VAL A 61 -7.74 2.57 1.80
C VAL A 61 -7.61 3.89 2.55
N GLN A 62 -7.61 4.98 1.79
CA GLN A 62 -7.81 6.33 2.30
C GLN A 62 -8.99 6.96 1.56
N ILE A 63 -9.96 7.50 2.29
CA ILE A 63 -11.12 8.19 1.71
C ILE A 63 -10.85 9.70 1.73
N LEU A 64 -10.88 10.30 0.55
CA LEU A 64 -10.73 11.74 0.36
C LEU A 64 -12.08 12.35 0.00
N ARG A 65 -12.71 13.05 0.94
CA ARG A 65 -13.92 13.83 0.69
C ARG A 65 -13.58 15.26 0.30
N THR A 66 -14.12 15.68 -0.81
CA THR A 66 -14.22 17.08 -1.20
C THR A 66 -15.67 17.54 -0.98
N PRO A 67 -15.95 18.86 -0.99
CA PRO A 67 -17.33 19.35 -0.90
C PRO A 67 -18.27 18.81 -1.98
N THR A 68 -17.73 18.29 -3.08
CA THR A 68 -18.49 17.88 -4.28
C THR A 68 -18.38 16.40 -4.61
N ALA A 69 -17.42 15.67 -4.03
CA ALA A 69 -17.16 14.26 -4.36
C ALA A 69 -16.46 13.54 -3.21
N ALA A 70 -16.46 12.21 -3.28
CA ALA A 70 -15.66 11.37 -2.40
C ALA A 70 -14.85 10.40 -3.26
N HIS A 71 -13.55 10.31 -2.99
CA HIS A 71 -12.60 9.49 -3.74
C HIS A 71 -11.96 8.47 -2.82
N VAL A 72 -11.63 7.31 -3.39
CA VAL A 72 -10.81 6.29 -2.76
C VAL A 72 -9.38 6.45 -3.28
N LEU A 73 -8.44 6.55 -2.36
CA LEU A 73 -7.01 6.47 -2.59
C LEU A 73 -6.54 5.10 -2.11
N LEU A 74 -5.80 4.38 -2.95
CA LEU A 74 -5.29 3.05 -2.63
C LEU A 74 -3.78 3.10 -2.51
N ARG A 75 -3.25 2.88 -1.31
CA ARG A 75 -1.82 2.97 -0.98
C ARG A 75 -1.22 1.59 -0.80
N GLY A 76 -0.24 1.25 -1.63
CA GLY A 76 0.42 -0.06 -1.66
C GLY A 76 1.56 -0.20 -0.64
N ALA A 77 2.24 -1.34 -0.70
CA ALA A 77 3.29 -1.74 0.26
C ALA A 77 4.48 -0.77 0.40
N TYR A 78 4.72 0.08 -0.61
CA TYR A 78 5.82 1.05 -0.61
C TYR A 78 5.36 2.47 -0.24
N GLY A 79 4.17 2.62 0.34
CA GLY A 79 3.59 3.93 0.70
C GLY A 79 3.19 4.80 -0.49
N ARG A 80 3.21 4.23 -1.69
CA ARG A 80 2.83 4.88 -2.96
C ARG A 80 1.38 4.53 -3.32
N TYR A 81 0.72 5.43 -4.02
CA TYR A 81 -0.69 5.36 -4.37
C TYR A 81 -0.91 4.85 -5.79
N LEU A 82 -1.97 4.05 -5.96
CA LEU A 82 -2.44 3.61 -7.27
C LEU A 82 -2.86 4.82 -8.10
N ALA A 83 -2.28 4.99 -9.28
CA ALA A 83 -2.45 6.20 -10.07
C ALA A 83 -2.59 5.92 -11.57
N VAL A 84 -3.38 6.73 -12.26
CA VAL A 84 -3.41 6.74 -13.72
C VAL A 84 -2.41 7.76 -14.23
N THR A 85 -1.50 7.35 -15.10
CA THR A 85 -0.49 8.25 -15.66
C THR A 85 -0.63 8.34 -17.17
N ASN A 86 -0.37 9.53 -17.73
CA ASN A 86 -0.37 9.76 -19.17
C ASN A 86 1.06 9.82 -19.75
N HIS A 87 2.09 9.64 -18.92
CA HIS A 87 3.48 9.86 -19.28
C HIS A 87 4.15 8.66 -19.99
N ALA A 88 3.57 7.46 -19.89
CA ALA A 88 4.09 6.27 -20.54
C ALA A 88 2.98 5.48 -21.23
N PRO A 89 3.26 4.85 -22.39
CA PRO A 89 2.35 3.86 -22.96
C PRO A 89 2.26 2.64 -22.03
N PRO A 90 1.16 1.87 -22.06
CA PRO A 90 1.09 0.61 -21.34
C PRO A 90 2.15 -0.37 -21.90
N ARG A 91 2.55 -1.40 -21.13
CA ARG A 91 3.52 -2.37 -21.65
C ARG A 91 3.01 -3.01 -22.96
N PRO A 92 3.88 -3.39 -23.91
CA PRO A 92 3.47 -3.87 -25.23
C PRO A 92 2.40 -4.96 -25.19
N GLY A 93 1.33 -4.75 -25.96
CA GLY A 93 0.22 -5.70 -26.08
C GLY A 93 -0.81 -5.66 -24.94
N HIS A 94 -0.75 -4.66 -24.06
CA HIS A 94 -1.83 -4.30 -23.13
C HIS A 94 -2.76 -3.24 -23.73
N VAL A 95 -4.00 -3.19 -23.23
CA VAL A 95 -5.03 -2.24 -23.67
C VAL A 95 -5.22 -1.17 -22.60
N GLY A 96 -5.27 0.10 -22.99
CA GLY A 96 -5.55 1.23 -22.10
C GLY A 96 -4.34 2.08 -21.76
N PHE A 97 -4.45 2.87 -20.70
CA PHE A 97 -3.43 3.82 -20.24
C PHE A 97 -2.62 3.23 -19.09
N TYR A 98 -1.38 3.70 -18.95
CA TYR A 98 -0.46 3.17 -17.94
C TYR A 98 -0.92 3.52 -16.53
N VAL A 99 -1.06 2.50 -15.70
CA VAL A 99 -1.34 2.63 -14.27
C VAL A 99 -0.05 2.35 -13.52
N ALA A 100 0.24 3.21 -12.56
CA ALA A 100 1.48 3.20 -11.80
C ALA A 100 1.21 3.32 -10.31
N GLN A 101 2.27 3.15 -9.54
CA GLN A 101 2.38 3.60 -8.17
C GLN A 101 3.06 4.98 -8.17
N CYS A 102 2.42 5.99 -7.59
CA CYS A 102 2.95 7.36 -7.49
C CYS A 102 3.06 7.82 -6.04
N VAL A 103 3.91 8.80 -5.79
CA VAL A 103 3.92 9.52 -4.51
C VAL A 103 2.75 10.50 -4.47
N PHE A 104 2.26 10.84 -3.29
CA PHE A 104 1.29 11.90 -3.08
C PHE A 104 2.03 13.16 -2.62
N GLU A 105 2.29 14.06 -3.55
CA GLU A 105 3.21 15.19 -3.34
C GLU A 105 2.45 16.49 -3.12
N TYR A 106 1.42 16.74 -3.95
CA TYR A 106 0.68 18.00 -3.97
C TYR A 106 -0.82 17.77 -3.79
N PRO A 107 -1.56 18.72 -3.19
CA PRO A 107 -3.00 18.57 -2.99
C PRO A 107 -3.79 18.42 -4.29
N ASP A 108 -3.24 18.92 -5.40
CA ASP A 108 -3.85 18.90 -6.74
C ASP A 108 -3.48 17.63 -7.53
N ASP A 109 -2.86 16.63 -6.88
CA ASP A 109 -2.54 15.33 -7.47
C ASP A 109 -3.79 14.47 -7.68
N HIS A 110 -4.63 14.85 -8.64
CA HIS A 110 -5.88 14.11 -8.92
C HIS A 110 -5.66 12.74 -9.57
N HIS A 111 -4.45 12.45 -10.04
CA HIS A 111 -4.11 11.21 -10.75
C HIS A 111 -4.14 9.95 -9.88
N ILE A 112 -4.17 10.10 -8.55
CA ILE A 112 -4.31 9.02 -7.56
C ILE A 112 -5.76 8.81 -7.09
N GLU A 113 -6.69 9.67 -7.51
CA GLU A 113 -8.09 9.66 -7.08
C GLU A 113 -8.94 8.68 -7.90
N TRP A 114 -9.67 7.81 -7.20
CA TRP A 114 -10.58 6.84 -7.80
C TRP A 114 -12.01 7.01 -7.28
N TRP A 115 -12.96 7.14 -8.19
CA TRP A 115 -14.37 6.88 -7.92
C TRP A 115 -14.65 5.39 -7.92
N THR A 116 -15.74 5.01 -7.26
CA THR A 116 -16.21 3.63 -7.21
C THR A 116 -17.59 3.53 -7.84
N ALA A 117 -17.82 2.51 -8.67
CA ALA A 117 -19.16 2.16 -9.11
C ALA A 117 -19.43 0.68 -8.82
N PRO A 118 -20.67 0.30 -8.48
CA PRO A 118 -21.02 -1.11 -8.26
C PRO A 118 -20.84 -1.89 -9.57
N GLY A 119 -20.14 -3.02 -9.48
CA GLY A 119 -20.04 -4.02 -10.54
C GLY A 119 -20.98 -5.19 -10.32
N ASN A 120 -20.79 -6.25 -11.09
CA ASN A 120 -21.59 -7.47 -10.95
C ASN A 120 -21.23 -8.25 -9.68
N ARG A 121 -22.20 -8.94 -9.08
CA ARG A 121 -22.01 -9.87 -7.94
C ARG A 121 -21.25 -9.26 -6.74
N GLY A 122 -21.45 -7.96 -6.47
CA GLY A 122 -20.80 -7.27 -5.36
C GLY A 122 -19.36 -6.84 -5.63
N SER A 123 -18.84 -7.05 -6.84
CA SER A 123 -17.58 -6.44 -7.29
C SER A 123 -17.70 -4.91 -7.41
N VAL A 124 -16.56 -4.24 -7.53
CA VAL A 124 -16.45 -2.79 -7.72
C VAL A 124 -15.67 -2.47 -9.01
N LEU A 125 -16.06 -1.37 -9.64
CA LEU A 125 -15.29 -0.69 -10.67
C LEU A 125 -14.54 0.48 -10.03
N LEU A 126 -13.23 0.52 -10.20
CA LEU A 126 -12.40 1.67 -9.84
C LEU A 126 -12.29 2.57 -11.06
N LEU A 127 -12.83 3.78 -10.96
CA LEU A 127 -12.99 4.73 -12.05
C LEU A 127 -12.14 5.97 -11.81
N HIS A 128 -11.42 6.42 -12.83
CA HIS A 128 -10.65 7.65 -12.79
C HIS A 128 -11.17 8.64 -13.84
N GLY A 129 -11.44 9.87 -13.42
CA GLY A 129 -11.91 10.96 -14.28
C GLY A 129 -10.76 11.61 -15.04
N THR A 130 -10.90 11.77 -16.35
CA THR A 130 -9.93 12.48 -17.20
C THR A 130 -10.62 13.48 -18.12
N ALA A 131 -9.87 14.38 -18.76
CA ALA A 131 -10.41 15.27 -19.79
C ALA A 131 -11.09 14.52 -20.95
N GLY A 132 -10.69 13.27 -21.22
CA GLY A 132 -11.30 12.40 -22.24
C GLY A 132 -12.44 11.52 -21.72
N GLY A 133 -12.95 11.76 -20.51
CA GLY A 133 -14.00 10.97 -19.87
C GLY A 133 -13.47 10.00 -18.81
N LEU A 134 -14.31 9.01 -18.45
CA LEU A 134 -14.02 8.03 -17.40
C LEU A 134 -13.16 6.88 -17.90
N ARG A 135 -12.22 6.43 -17.08
CA ARG A 135 -11.40 5.23 -17.31
C ARG A 135 -11.57 4.26 -16.14
N ALA A 136 -11.75 2.98 -16.43
CA ALA A 136 -11.83 1.92 -15.41
C ALA A 136 -10.50 1.19 -15.27
N LEU A 137 -10.11 0.89 -14.04
CA LEU A 137 -8.99 0.01 -13.73
C LEU A 137 -9.25 -1.38 -14.32
N ARG A 138 -8.29 -1.89 -15.08
CA ARG A 138 -8.43 -3.13 -15.85
C ARG A 138 -7.20 -4.01 -15.71
N ALA A 139 -7.42 -5.29 -15.44
CA ALA A 139 -6.41 -6.31 -15.63
C ALA A 139 -6.27 -6.67 -17.12
N ASN A 140 -5.04 -6.96 -17.56
CA ASN A 140 -4.77 -7.52 -18.89
C ASN A 140 -4.43 -9.00 -18.81
N GLY A 141 -4.27 -9.65 -19.97
CA GLY A 141 -3.73 -11.01 -20.05
C GLY A 141 -4.73 -12.13 -19.75
N ARG A 142 -6.02 -11.95 -20.08
CA ARG A 142 -7.07 -12.96 -19.85
C ARG A 142 -6.67 -14.37 -20.33
N TYR A 143 -6.05 -14.45 -21.50
CA TYR A 143 -5.59 -15.71 -22.11
C TYR A 143 -4.06 -15.80 -22.26
N GLN A 144 -3.33 -14.75 -21.88
CA GLN A 144 -1.88 -14.66 -22.02
C GLN A 144 -1.29 -14.44 -20.63
N TRP A 145 -0.88 -15.52 -19.98
CA TRP A 145 -0.49 -15.53 -18.57
C TRP A 145 0.71 -14.64 -18.24
N TRP A 146 1.58 -14.37 -19.22
CA TRP A 146 2.73 -13.46 -19.09
C TRP A 146 2.35 -11.97 -19.18
N LYS A 147 1.14 -11.62 -19.67
CA LYS A 147 0.66 -10.23 -19.73
C LYS A 147 0.01 -9.82 -18.43
N THR A 148 0.84 -9.59 -17.41
CA THR A 148 0.35 -9.37 -16.06
C THR A 148 -0.11 -7.95 -15.74
N GLY A 149 0.14 -7.00 -16.64
CA GLY A 149 -0.03 -5.57 -16.37
C GLY A 149 -1.48 -5.16 -16.10
N VAL A 150 -1.62 -4.15 -15.24
CA VAL A 150 -2.87 -3.44 -14.98
C VAL A 150 -2.81 -2.07 -15.66
N THR A 151 -3.93 -1.66 -16.25
CA THR A 151 -4.07 -0.42 -17.03
C THR A 151 -5.40 0.26 -16.69
N ALA A 152 -5.60 1.48 -17.17
CA ALA A 152 -6.89 2.17 -17.11
C ALA A 152 -7.48 2.24 -18.52
N GLU A 153 -8.62 1.60 -18.78
CA GLU A 153 -9.27 1.59 -20.10
C GLU A 153 -10.49 2.52 -20.11
N ALA A 154 -10.71 3.25 -21.19
CA ALA A 154 -11.88 4.12 -21.33
C ALA A 154 -13.19 3.33 -21.13
N VAL A 155 -14.08 3.86 -20.29
CA VAL A 155 -15.34 3.18 -19.97
C VAL A 155 -16.35 3.43 -21.07
N ASN A 156 -16.86 2.34 -21.62
CA ASN A 156 -18.17 2.32 -22.27
C ASN A 156 -19.08 1.46 -21.38
N PHE A 157 -20.09 2.07 -20.75
CA PHE A 157 -20.97 1.37 -19.81
C PHE A 157 -21.69 0.16 -20.43
N SER A 158 -21.87 0.14 -21.76
CA SER A 158 -22.40 -1.03 -22.48
C SER A 158 -21.41 -2.20 -22.65
N ARG A 159 -20.12 -1.99 -22.29
CA ARG A 159 -19.00 -2.91 -22.48
C ARG A 159 -18.16 -3.09 -21.22
N ILE A 160 -18.76 -2.98 -20.03
CA ILE A 160 -18.08 -3.36 -18.79
C ILE A 160 -17.76 -4.85 -18.86
N THR A 161 -16.47 -5.18 -18.75
CA THR A 161 -15.99 -6.57 -18.80
C THR A 161 -15.55 -7.03 -17.42
N SER A 162 -15.53 -8.35 -17.19
CA SER A 162 -14.99 -8.91 -15.93
C SER A 162 -13.53 -8.57 -15.67
N MET A 163 -12.78 -8.13 -16.68
CA MET A 163 -11.40 -7.64 -16.51
C MET A 163 -11.32 -6.28 -15.81
N MET A 164 -12.42 -5.50 -15.80
CA MET A 164 -12.52 -4.21 -15.13
C MET A 164 -13.11 -4.32 -13.71
N GLU A 165 -13.63 -5.49 -13.35
CA GLU A 165 -14.33 -5.72 -12.09
C GLU A 165 -13.39 -6.34 -11.06
N TRP A 166 -13.41 -5.77 -9.86
CA TRP A 166 -12.55 -6.16 -8.75
C TRP A 166 -13.41 -6.55 -7.55
N GLU A 167 -13.19 -7.74 -7.02
CA GLU A 167 -13.79 -8.17 -5.76
C GLU A 167 -12.93 -7.66 -4.61
N VAL A 168 -13.57 -7.08 -3.59
CA VAL A 168 -12.87 -6.48 -2.44
C VAL A 168 -12.83 -7.49 -1.30
N GLU A 169 -11.63 -7.90 -0.94
CA GLU A 169 -11.36 -8.78 0.19
C GLU A 169 -10.75 -7.96 1.33
N VAL A 170 -11.51 -7.76 2.40
CA VAL A 170 -11.05 -7.01 3.58
C VAL A 170 -9.99 -7.81 4.35
N ILE A 171 -8.91 -7.15 4.74
CA ILE A 171 -7.86 -7.70 5.61
C ILE A 171 -8.19 -7.29 7.06
N PRO A 172 -8.43 -8.25 7.97
CA PRO A 172 -8.71 -7.94 9.37
C PRO A 172 -7.51 -7.29 10.07
N MET A 173 -7.79 -6.23 10.85
CA MET A 173 -6.80 -5.58 11.73
C MET A 173 -6.61 -6.37 13.02
N THR A 174 -5.37 -6.44 13.49
CA THR A 174 -4.98 -7.08 14.75
C THR A 174 -4.06 -6.17 15.56
N VAL A 175 -3.71 -6.54 16.79
CA VAL A 175 -2.80 -5.74 17.63
C VAL A 175 -1.33 -6.15 17.42
N GLU A 176 -1.08 -7.32 16.80
CA GLU A 176 0.26 -7.88 16.64
C GLU A 176 0.95 -7.39 15.37
N ARG A 177 2.23 -7.00 15.50
CA ARG A 177 3.05 -6.58 14.35
C ARG A 177 3.04 -7.67 13.26
N PRO A 178 2.80 -7.32 11.98
CA PRO A 178 2.76 -8.33 10.93
C PRO A 178 4.18 -8.87 10.74
N PRO A 179 4.33 -10.16 10.38
CA PRO A 179 5.64 -10.71 10.07
C PRO A 179 6.25 -9.97 8.88
N TYR A 180 7.55 -9.71 8.95
CA TYR A 180 8.29 -9.19 7.81
C TYR A 180 8.33 -10.24 6.69
N GLN A 181 8.05 -9.80 5.48
CA GLN A 181 8.17 -10.61 4.29
C GLN A 181 9.52 -10.38 3.63
N LEU A 182 10.54 -11.00 4.24
CA LEU A 182 11.93 -10.91 3.82
C LEU A 182 12.21 -11.85 2.65
N ARG A 183 13.12 -11.44 1.76
CA ARG A 183 13.68 -12.35 0.76
C ARG A 183 14.80 -13.21 1.35
N PRO A 184 15.00 -14.44 0.82
CA PRO A 184 16.19 -15.22 1.14
C PRO A 184 17.47 -14.42 0.82
N PRO A 185 18.48 -14.41 1.72
CA PRO A 185 19.73 -13.67 1.50
C PRO A 185 20.50 -14.04 0.23
N SER A 186 20.25 -15.23 -0.35
CA SER A 186 20.92 -15.75 -1.55
C SER A 186 20.17 -15.50 -2.85
N ALA A 187 19.00 -14.85 -2.81
CA ALA A 187 18.36 -14.40 -4.04
C ALA A 187 19.22 -13.28 -4.63
N ALA A 188 20.08 -13.59 -5.59
CA ALA A 188 20.75 -12.57 -6.39
C ALA A 188 19.66 -11.75 -7.09
N ILE A 189 19.38 -10.56 -6.56
CA ILE A 189 18.38 -9.66 -7.13
C ILE A 189 19.09 -8.90 -8.23
N GLN A 190 18.74 -9.19 -9.48
CA GLN A 190 19.24 -8.42 -10.61
C GLN A 190 18.54 -7.05 -10.59
N TRP A 191 19.32 -5.99 -10.40
CA TRP A 191 18.84 -4.63 -10.63
C TRP A 191 18.35 -4.51 -12.07
N HIS A 192 17.20 -3.86 -12.24
CA HIS A 192 16.75 -3.53 -13.58
C HIS A 192 17.77 -2.61 -14.24
N GLU A 193 17.97 -2.78 -15.55
CA GLU A 193 18.90 -1.99 -16.33
C GLU A 193 18.68 -0.48 -16.07
N GLY A 194 19.75 0.21 -15.64
CA GLY A 194 19.73 1.63 -15.29
C GLY A 194 19.39 1.97 -13.84
N CYS A 195 19.05 1.00 -12.98
CA CYS A 195 18.87 1.25 -11.55
C CYS A 195 20.21 1.19 -10.81
N GLN A 196 20.43 2.11 -9.88
CA GLN A 196 21.58 2.09 -8.96
C GLN A 196 21.33 1.13 -7.80
N GLU A 197 22.40 0.57 -7.23
CA GLU A 197 22.29 -0.19 -5.97
C GLU A 197 22.20 0.73 -4.75
N GLU A 198 22.54 2.00 -4.92
CA GLU A 198 22.51 3.02 -3.89
C GLU A 198 21.17 3.75 -3.90
N VAL A 199 20.59 3.94 -2.71
CA VAL A 199 19.32 4.63 -2.50
C VAL A 199 19.51 5.67 -1.40
N ASP A 200 19.10 6.91 -1.65
CA ASP A 200 19.07 7.94 -0.64
C ASP A 200 17.91 7.71 0.34
N ILE A 201 18.25 7.55 1.61
CA ILE A 201 17.28 7.38 2.70
C ILE A 201 17.28 8.65 3.54
N THR A 202 16.12 9.25 3.67
CA THR A 202 15.85 10.33 4.63
C THR A 202 14.99 9.74 5.72
N PHE A 203 15.44 9.78 6.97
CA PHE A 203 14.69 9.20 8.07
C PHE A 203 14.63 10.08 9.31
N ALA A 204 13.56 9.93 10.08
CA ALA A 204 13.38 10.59 11.37
C ALA A 204 12.70 9.64 12.35
N ARG A 205 12.93 9.88 13.63
CA ARG A 205 12.26 9.14 14.70
C ARG A 205 10.98 9.86 15.11
N ALA A 206 9.89 9.12 15.23
CA ALA A 206 8.67 9.63 15.83
C ALA A 206 8.83 9.77 17.35
N ASP A 207 8.18 10.78 17.91
CA ASP A 207 8.08 10.97 19.35
C ASP A 207 7.09 9.96 19.97
N ASN A 208 6.93 10.01 21.30
CA ASN A 208 6.04 9.09 22.01
C ASN A 208 4.55 9.30 21.67
N ASN A 209 4.19 10.43 21.07
CA ASN A 209 2.84 10.73 20.59
C ASN A 209 2.68 10.35 19.11
N GLY A 210 3.73 9.78 18.49
CA GLY A 210 3.79 9.42 17.08
C GLY A 210 3.82 10.61 16.12
N SER A 211 4.12 11.81 16.63
CA SER A 211 4.43 12.99 15.83
C SER A 211 5.91 12.96 15.43
N PHE A 212 6.24 13.54 14.27
CA PHE A 212 7.61 13.67 13.80
C PHE A 212 7.79 15.03 13.14
N GLU A 213 8.79 15.79 13.59
CA GLU A 213 9.08 17.11 13.05
C GLU A 213 9.90 17.02 11.76
N ARG A 214 9.61 17.90 10.80
CA ARG A 214 10.32 17.95 9.51
C ARG A 214 11.75 18.50 9.57
N GLN A 215 12.19 19.02 10.72
CA GLN A 215 13.48 19.70 10.86
C GLN A 215 14.58 18.81 11.45
N GLY A 216 14.25 17.60 11.93
CA GLY A 216 15.18 16.65 12.55
C GLY A 216 15.52 15.43 11.68
N TRP A 217 15.39 15.53 10.36
CA TRP A 217 15.65 14.40 9.46
C TRP A 217 17.14 14.16 9.30
N THR A 218 17.52 12.89 9.35
CA THR A 218 18.87 12.41 9.04
C THR A 218 18.84 11.83 7.63
N CYS A 219 19.92 12.04 6.88
CA CYS A 219 20.09 11.48 5.55
C CYS A 219 21.25 10.49 5.53
N MET A 220 21.08 9.39 4.81
CA MET A 220 22.13 8.42 4.53
C MET A 220 21.96 7.86 3.13
N THR A 221 23.06 7.45 2.53
CA THR A 221 23.03 6.61 1.32
C THR A 221 23.11 5.16 1.76
N PHE A 222 22.12 4.36 1.35
CA PHE A 222 22.01 2.94 1.66
C PHE A 222 22.35 2.12 0.42
N ASN A 223 23.20 1.10 0.57
CA ASN A 223 23.48 0.16 -0.51
C ASN A 223 22.60 -1.09 -0.37
N GLY A 224 21.76 -1.32 -1.36
CA GLY A 224 20.86 -2.47 -1.42
C GLY A 224 19.41 -2.11 -1.16
N ARG A 225 18.63 -3.12 -0.77
CA ARG A 225 17.18 -2.99 -0.54
C ARG A 225 16.66 -3.75 0.68
N SER A 226 17.53 -4.53 1.32
CA SER A 226 17.12 -5.44 2.40
C SER A 226 16.53 -4.66 3.55
N LEU A 227 15.29 -5.00 3.94
CA LEU A 227 14.62 -4.35 5.07
C LEU A 227 15.41 -4.53 6.37
N THR A 228 16.03 -5.70 6.58
CA THR A 228 16.79 -5.98 7.80
C THR A 228 18.11 -5.22 7.84
N GLN A 229 18.82 -5.12 6.72
CA GLN A 229 20.07 -4.33 6.64
C GLN A 229 19.76 -2.85 6.84
N LEU A 230 18.74 -2.33 6.15
CA LEU A 230 18.26 -0.96 6.32
C LEU A 230 17.88 -0.67 7.77
N GLY A 231 17.13 -1.58 8.39
CA GLY A 231 16.73 -1.48 9.78
C GLY A 231 17.90 -1.44 10.75
N ASN A 232 18.92 -2.27 10.52
CA ASN A 232 20.14 -2.27 11.33
C ASN A 232 20.95 -0.98 11.13
N GLU A 233 21.13 -0.50 9.89
CA GLU A 233 21.85 0.74 9.62
C GLU A 233 21.16 1.97 10.21
N ILE A 234 19.82 2.03 10.13
CA ILE A 234 19.04 3.08 10.78
C ILE A 234 19.20 2.99 12.30
N ALA A 235 19.15 1.78 12.88
CA ALA A 235 19.34 1.59 14.32
C ALA A 235 20.74 2.03 14.79
N ASP A 236 21.78 1.70 14.02
CA ASP A 236 23.16 2.10 14.29
C ASP A 236 23.33 3.63 14.23
N GLN A 237 22.68 4.29 13.27
CA GLN A 237 22.74 5.76 13.16
C GLN A 237 21.92 6.47 14.25
N MET A 238 20.79 5.89 14.68
CA MET A 238 20.00 6.41 15.80
C MET A 238 20.65 6.15 17.16
N GLY A 239 21.56 5.17 17.26
CA GLY A 239 22.06 4.66 18.53
C GLY A 239 23.55 4.92 18.79
N ARG A 240 23.84 5.87 19.69
CA ARG A 240 24.97 5.72 20.63
C ARG A 240 24.62 4.84 21.86
N GLY A 241 23.50 4.09 21.82
CA GLY A 241 22.86 3.51 23.01
C GLY A 241 22.14 2.16 22.86
N GLY A 242 22.51 1.32 21.88
CA GLY A 242 22.07 -0.08 21.84
C GLY A 242 20.62 -0.35 21.40
N GLU A 243 20.03 0.53 20.58
CA GLU A 243 18.74 0.24 19.95
C GLU A 243 18.91 -0.82 18.84
N GLU A 244 18.03 -1.82 18.79
CA GLU A 244 18.07 -2.87 17.75
C GLU A 244 16.86 -2.75 16.82
N PHE A 245 16.99 -3.21 15.58
CA PHE A 245 15.90 -3.20 14.60
C PHE A 245 14.61 -3.91 15.08
N LYS A 246 14.74 -4.95 15.93
CA LYS A 246 13.59 -5.66 16.50
C LYS A 246 12.68 -4.74 17.34
N ASP A 247 13.28 -3.74 17.99
CA ASP A 247 12.62 -2.77 18.87
C ASP A 247 12.05 -1.58 18.09
N MET A 248 12.11 -1.63 16.75
CA MET A 248 11.65 -0.58 15.86
C MET A 248 10.63 -1.12 14.86
N THR A 249 9.75 -0.23 14.39
CA THR A 249 8.94 -0.43 13.19
C THR A 249 9.20 0.74 12.24
N LEU A 250 9.57 0.42 11.00
CA LEU A 250 9.82 1.40 9.96
C LEU A 250 8.54 1.66 9.17
N PHE A 251 8.24 2.93 8.94
CA PHE A 251 7.13 3.35 8.10
C PHE A 251 7.66 4.16 6.92
N VAL A 252 7.36 3.73 5.70
CA VAL A 252 7.68 4.48 4.48
C VAL A 252 6.59 5.51 4.18
N ILE A 253 7.00 6.68 3.71
CA ILE A 253 6.12 7.76 3.25
C ILE A 253 6.36 8.00 1.77
N GLY A 254 5.32 7.82 0.95
CA GLY A 254 5.37 8.12 -0.48
C GLY A 254 4.91 9.53 -0.79
N GLY A 255 5.79 10.53 -0.64
CA GLY A 255 5.53 11.94 -0.95
C GLY A 255 5.10 12.80 0.24
N GLN A 256 5.10 14.12 0.06
CA GLN A 256 4.89 15.08 1.15
C GLN A 256 3.52 15.00 1.83
N LEU A 257 2.50 14.51 1.14
CA LEU A 257 1.14 14.32 1.64
C LEU A 257 0.80 12.84 1.85
N GLY A 258 1.74 11.95 1.56
CA GLY A 258 1.58 10.52 1.78
C GLY A 258 1.42 10.20 3.26
N GLN A 259 0.53 9.26 3.57
CA GLN A 259 0.40 8.76 4.93
C GLN A 259 1.50 7.71 5.24
N PRO A 260 1.98 7.60 6.50
CA PRO A 260 2.93 6.56 6.90
C PRO A 260 2.40 5.14 6.66
N THR A 261 3.20 4.29 6.02
CA THR A 261 2.86 2.90 5.69
C THR A 261 3.89 1.95 6.29
N PRO A 262 3.51 0.91 7.04
CA PRO A 262 4.48 -0.01 7.60
C PRO A 262 5.28 -0.68 6.48
N LEU A 263 6.61 -0.56 6.54
CA LEU A 263 7.52 -1.18 5.59
C LEU A 263 7.76 -2.63 6.02
N LEU A 264 7.09 -3.55 5.36
CA LEU A 264 7.06 -4.98 5.73
C LEU A 264 7.85 -5.87 4.76
N THR A 265 8.49 -5.27 3.75
CA THR A 265 9.33 -5.98 2.78
C THR A 265 10.47 -5.07 2.34
N ASP A 266 11.40 -5.63 1.56
CA ASP A 266 12.56 -4.92 1.01
C ASP A 266 12.14 -3.70 0.18
N LEU A 267 12.94 -2.63 0.21
CA LEU A 267 12.77 -1.41 -0.59
C LEU A 267 12.54 -1.72 -2.07
N PRO A 268 11.78 -0.93 -2.83
CA PRO A 268 11.57 -1.17 -4.26
C PRO A 268 12.89 -1.22 -5.05
N LEU A 269 12.91 -1.84 -6.24
CA LEU A 269 14.09 -1.94 -7.14
C LEU A 269 14.55 -0.58 -7.72
N ARG A 270 14.02 0.53 -7.22
CA ARG A 270 14.29 1.86 -7.75
C ARG A 270 15.21 2.60 -6.81
N ASP A 271 15.99 3.47 -7.41
CA ASP A 271 16.84 4.49 -6.82
C ASP A 271 16.06 5.78 -6.47
N ASP A 272 14.73 5.73 -6.44
CA ASP A 272 13.93 6.87 -5.98
C ASP A 272 14.23 7.11 -4.47
N PRO A 273 14.50 8.35 -4.03
CA PRO A 273 14.75 8.62 -2.61
C PRO A 273 13.60 8.16 -1.71
N VAL A 274 13.94 7.55 -0.57
CA VAL A 274 12.96 6.94 0.35
C VAL A 274 12.92 7.74 1.64
N THR A 275 11.70 8.07 2.07
CA THR A 275 11.42 8.78 3.32
C THR A 275 10.87 7.79 4.36
N ILE A 276 11.51 7.69 5.52
CA ILE A 276 11.17 6.72 6.57
C ILE A 276 10.93 7.40 7.92
N VAL A 277 9.85 7.01 8.60
CA VAL A 277 9.60 7.36 9.99
C VAL A 277 9.74 6.11 10.86
N VAL A 278 10.51 6.23 11.95
CA VAL A 278 10.81 5.13 12.85
C VAL A 278 9.99 5.26 14.13
N PHE A 279 9.27 4.19 14.48
CA PHE A 279 8.50 4.07 15.73
C PHE A 279 9.14 3.01 16.62
N ARG A 280 9.32 3.30 17.91
CA ARG A 280 9.81 2.31 18.88
C ARG A 280 8.70 1.39 19.35
N VAL A 281 9.07 0.15 19.66
CA VAL A 281 8.17 -0.88 20.19
C VAL A 281 8.62 -1.25 21.59
N GLY A 282 7.73 -1.04 22.57
CA GLY A 282 7.93 -1.40 23.97
C GLY A 282 8.82 -0.46 24.78
N THR A 283 8.21 0.43 25.59
CA THR A 283 8.84 0.93 26.83
C THR A 283 7.93 0.64 28.03
N PRO A 284 8.48 0.31 29.22
CA PRO A 284 7.70 -0.17 30.37
C PRO A 284 6.75 0.88 31.00
N GLU A 285 6.93 2.16 30.68
CA GLU A 285 6.13 3.26 31.26
C GLU A 285 5.05 3.79 30.31
N GLY A 286 4.92 3.20 29.12
CA GLY A 286 3.90 3.57 28.15
C GLY A 286 3.15 2.35 27.70
N THR A 287 2.13 1.95 28.47
CA THR A 287 1.07 1.09 27.94
C THR A 287 0.61 1.70 26.62
N PHE A 288 0.84 1.04 25.48
CA PHE A 288 0.29 1.45 24.19
C PHE A 288 -1.23 1.32 24.27
N SER A 289 -1.86 2.32 24.88
CA SER A 289 -3.29 2.56 24.80
C SER A 289 -3.50 3.18 23.43
N ILE A 290 -3.52 2.30 22.42
CA ILE A 290 -3.89 2.61 21.04
C ILE A 290 -5.37 2.99 21.10
N LEU A 291 -5.66 4.28 21.26
CA LEU A 291 -7.01 4.84 21.20
C LEU A 291 -7.05 5.88 20.07
N LEU A 292 -8.08 5.78 19.23
CA LEU A 292 -8.43 6.77 18.23
C LEU A 292 -8.42 8.19 18.81
N LEU A 293 -7.89 9.14 18.04
CA LEU A 293 -8.33 10.53 18.12
C LEU A 293 -8.91 10.90 16.76
N GLU A 294 -10.23 10.91 16.68
CA GLU A 294 -10.92 11.75 15.70
C GLU A 294 -10.99 13.17 16.27
N LEU A 295 -10.41 14.13 15.53
CA LEU A 295 -11.07 15.36 15.10
C LEU A 295 -10.07 16.29 14.41
N GLY A 296 -10.33 16.57 13.13
CA GLY A 296 -9.90 17.80 12.45
C GLY A 296 -8.45 17.88 12.01
N ASN A 297 -8.23 17.70 10.70
CA ASN A 297 -7.02 18.05 9.95
C ASN A 297 -5.71 17.44 10.47
N ARG A 298 -5.42 16.23 9.98
CA ARG A 298 -4.10 15.55 9.98
C ARG A 298 -3.67 15.00 11.33
N SER A 299 -4.02 13.74 11.59
CA SER A 299 -3.31 12.84 12.53
C SER A 299 -3.71 11.39 12.25
N ALA A 300 -2.74 10.49 12.16
CA ALA A 300 -2.97 9.05 12.09
C ALA A 300 -1.92 8.34 12.96
N VAL A 301 -2.31 7.87 14.14
CA VAL A 301 -1.58 6.83 14.88
C VAL A 301 -2.60 5.97 15.63
N VAL A 302 -3.13 4.97 14.93
CA VAL A 302 -3.67 3.76 15.55
C VAL A 302 -2.78 2.65 15.04
N VAL A 303 -1.83 2.18 15.85
CA VAL A 303 -1.00 1.04 15.44
C VAL A 303 -1.74 -0.25 15.78
N ALA A 304 -2.88 -0.45 15.11
CA ALA A 304 -3.38 -1.79 14.85
C ALA A 304 -2.64 -2.31 13.61
N PHE A 305 -2.02 -3.45 13.74
CA PHE A 305 -1.20 -4.10 12.73
C PHE A 305 -2.02 -5.21 12.03
N ASN A 306 -1.98 -5.28 10.70
CA ASN A 306 -2.74 -6.27 9.94
C ASN A 306 -2.00 -7.60 9.82
N HIS A 307 -2.71 -8.72 9.98
CA HIS A 307 -2.13 -10.01 9.68
C HIS A 307 -2.04 -10.23 8.16
N ILE A 308 -0.82 -10.21 7.61
CA ILE A 308 -0.59 -10.35 6.16
C ILE A 308 -0.30 -11.82 5.75
N LEU A 309 0.08 -12.69 6.70
CA LEU A 309 0.55 -14.06 6.40
C LEU A 309 0.19 -15.10 7.47
N HIS A 310 -0.87 -15.87 7.20
CA HIS A 310 -1.03 -17.29 7.54
C HIS A 310 -2.14 -17.81 6.62
N ASP A 311 -1.74 -18.59 5.64
CA ASP A 311 -2.51 -19.66 4.98
C ASP A 311 -1.56 -20.31 3.97
N GLY A 312 -0.69 -21.15 4.51
CA GLY A 312 0.33 -21.89 3.77
C GLY A 312 0.11 -23.39 3.92
N HIS A 313 -1.05 -23.89 3.50
CA HIS A 313 -1.24 -25.29 3.12
C HIS A 313 -2.35 -25.37 2.08
N ASP A 314 -2.03 -25.03 0.83
CA ASP A 314 -2.39 -25.86 -0.33
C ASP A 314 -1.91 -25.25 -1.65
N ALA A 315 -1.57 -26.16 -2.57
CA ALA A 315 -1.28 -25.95 -3.99
C ALA A 315 0.14 -25.47 -4.39
N LEU A 316 1.15 -26.30 -4.10
CA LEU A 316 2.18 -26.63 -5.09
C LEU A 316 2.40 -28.16 -5.11
N ARG A 317 1.45 -28.90 -5.71
CA ARG A 317 1.77 -30.22 -6.28
C ARG A 317 2.29 -29.98 -7.69
N PHE A 318 3.61 -30.01 -7.85
CA PHE A 318 4.20 -30.30 -9.15
C PHE A 318 3.86 -31.75 -9.50
N PRO A 319 3.49 -32.08 -10.74
CA PRO A 319 3.39 -33.48 -11.15
C PRO A 319 4.78 -34.10 -11.08
N ASP A 320 4.89 -35.22 -10.36
CA ASP A 320 6.08 -36.05 -10.28
C ASP A 320 6.53 -36.44 -11.69
N LEU A 321 7.70 -35.97 -12.08
CA LEU A 321 8.51 -36.58 -13.12
C LEU A 321 9.20 -37.79 -12.49
N ALA A 322 8.63 -38.97 -12.69
CA ALA A 322 9.32 -40.25 -12.48
C ALA A 322 8.89 -41.27 -13.54
N ALA A 323 9.90 -41.66 -14.33
CA ALA A 323 10.13 -42.96 -14.95
C ALA A 323 8.98 -43.63 -15.76
N GLU A 324 9.03 -43.48 -17.09
CA GLU A 324 9.55 -44.49 -18.04
C GLU A 324 9.80 -43.83 -19.41
#